data_AF-A0A6L5DTM7-F1
#
_entry.id   AF-A0A6L5DTM7-F1
#
_cell.length_a   1.000
_cell.length_b   1.000
_cell.length_c   1.000
_cell.angle_alpha   90.00
_cell.angle_beta   90.00
_cell.angle_gamma   90.00
#
_symmetry.space_group_name_H-M   'P 1'
#
loop_
_entity.id
_entity.type
_entity.pdbx_description
1 polymer ?
#
loop_
_entity_poly.entity_id
_entity_poly.type
_entity_poly.pdbx_seq_one_letter_code
_entity_poly.pdbx_strand_id
1 'polypeptide(L)' 'MKNSEIKELTTQEIVEKLDAERASLTRFRLNHAISPLENPLQIKETRRNVAKLMTELRQRQLTEK' A
#
# COMPACT_ATOMS: atom_id res chain seq x y z
N MET A 1 -3.61 -7.70 0.25
CA MET A 1 -4.70 -7.40 -0.71
C MET A 1 -4.57 -8.23 -1.97
N LYS A 2 -5.69 -8.79 -2.47
CA LYS A 2 -5.76 -9.41 -3.79
C LYS A 2 -5.92 -8.33 -4.86
N ASN A 3 -5.43 -8.58 -6.07
CA ASN A 3 -5.50 -7.59 -7.14
C ASN A 3 -6.94 -7.32 -7.60
N SER A 4 -7.85 -8.29 -7.43
CA SER A 4 -9.27 -8.14 -7.75
C SER A 4 -9.93 -7.05 -6.91
N GLU A 5 -9.68 -7.06 -5.59
CA GLU A 5 -10.17 -6.05 -4.65
C GLU A 5 -9.65 -4.64 -4.96
N ILE A 6 -8.45 -4.54 -5.56
CA ILE A 6 -7.85 -3.24 -5.92
C ILE A 6 -8.49 -2.67 -7.19
N LYS A 7 -8.92 -3.53 -8.11
CA LYS A 7 -9.59 -3.11 -9.35
C LYS A 7 -11.02 -2.62 -9.14
N GLU A 8 -11.71 -3.15 -8.14
CA GLU A 8 -13.09 -2.75 -7.79
C GLU A 8 -13.16 -1.37 -7.13
N LEU A 9 -12.05 -0.86 -6.59
CA LEU A 9 -12.00 0.45 -5.95
C LEU A 9 -11.99 1.59 -6.98
N THR A 10 -12.58 2.71 -6.60
CA THR A 10 -12.51 3.96 -7.38
C THR A 10 -11.10 4.58 -7.30
N THR A 11 -10.78 5.50 -8.21
CA THR A 11 -9.46 6.18 -8.22
C THR A 11 -9.23 6.95 -6.93
N GLN A 12 -10.27 7.58 -6.37
CA GLN A 12 -10.21 8.34 -5.12
C GLN A 12 -9.93 7.42 -3.91
N GLU A 13 -10.65 6.30 -3.80
CA GLU A 13 -10.43 5.32 -2.71
C GLU A 13 -9.03 4.68 -2.77
N ILE A 14 -8.46 4.49 -3.96
CA ILE A 14 -7.09 4.00 -4.11
C ILE A 14 -6.09 5.01 -3.54
N VAL A 15 -6.31 6.31 -3.76
CA VAL A 15 -5.44 7.37 -3.23
C VAL A 15 -5.53 7.42 -1.70
N GLU A 16 -6.73 7.41 -1.14
CA GLU A 16 -6.92 7.42 0.31
C GLU A 16 -6.27 6.20 0.99
N LYS A 17 -6.47 5.00 0.42
CA LYS A 17 -5.83 3.78 0.94
C LYS A 17 -4.32 3.81 0.78
N LEU A 18 -3.80 4.38 -0.32
CA LEU A 18 -2.36 4.50 -0.54
C LEU A 18 -1.71 5.34 0.57
N ASP A 19 -2.34 6.46 0.95
CA ASP A 19 -1.82 7.34 1.99
C ASP A 19 -1.90 6.69 3.38
N ALA A 20 -3.01 5.99 3.68
CA ALA A 20 -3.14 5.23 4.92
C ALA A 20 -2.09 4.10 5.04
N GLU A 21 -1.85 3.36 3.97
CA GLU A 21 -0.84 2.29 3.93
C GLU A 21 0.59 2.83 4.00
N ARG A 22 0.87 4.00 3.40
CA ARG A 22 2.17 4.69 3.53
C ARG A 22 2.43 5.17 4.96
N ALA A 23 1.42 5.73 5.62
CA ALA A 23 1.51 6.12 7.02
C ALA A 23 1.77 4.90 7.92
N SER A 24 1.07 3.80 7.66
CA SER A 24 1.23 2.53 8.35
C SER A 24 2.64 1.95 8.16
N LEU A 25 3.16 1.92 6.93
CA LEU A 25 4.52 1.47 6.63
C LEU A 25 5.57 2.29 7.40
N THR A 26 5.39 3.61 7.46
CA THR A 26 6.30 4.51 8.18
C THR A 26 6.27 4.22 9.67
N ARG A 27 5.08 4.04 10.25
CA ARG A 27 4.91 3.65 11.65
C ARG A 27 5.54 2.29 11.94
N PHE A 28 5.37 1.29 11.07
CA PHE A 28 6.00 -0.02 11.24
C PHE A 28 7.52 0.04 11.18
N ARG A 29 8.09 0.87 10.28
CA ARG A 29 9.55 1.08 10.22
C ARG A 29 10.09 1.73 11.50
N LEU A 30 9.42 2.76 11.99
CA LEU A 30 9.80 3.43 13.24
C LEU A 30 9.69 2.47 14.43
N ASN A 31 8.58 1.75 14.54
CA ASN A 31 8.37 0.77 15.60
C ASN A 31 9.43 -0.32 15.56
N HIS A 32 9.76 -0.88 14.38
CA HIS A 32 10.79 -1.91 14.23
C HIS A 32 12.19 -1.43 14.57
N ALA A 33 12.48 -0.16 14.32
CA ALA A 33 13.77 0.45 14.67
C ALA A 33 13.91 0.67 16.19
N ILE A 34 12.80 0.94 16.89
CA ILE A 34 12.77 1.15 18.35
C ILE A 34 12.75 -0.19 19.10
N SER A 35 11.96 -1.15 18.61
CA SER A 35 11.84 -2.49 19.18
C SER A 35 11.67 -3.51 18.06
N PRO A 36 12.42 -4.63 18.06
CA PRO A 36 12.25 -5.66 17.05
C PRO A 36 10.82 -6.20 17.09
N LEU A 37 10.02 -5.82 16.08
CA LEU A 37 8.67 -6.34 15.86
C LEU A 37 8.66 -7.87 15.89
N GLU A 38 7.65 -8.45 16.54
CA GLU A 38 7.42 -9.90 16.58
C GLU A 38 7.29 -10.51 15.18
N ASN A 39 6.75 -9.74 14.21
CA ASN A 39 6.58 -10.21 12.84
C ASN A 39 7.05 -9.19 11.79
N PRO A 40 8.33 -9.24 11.37
CA PRO A 40 8.88 -8.39 10.31
C PRO A 40 8.21 -8.60 8.93
N LEU A 41 7.50 -9.72 8.72
CA LEU A 41 6.82 -9.99 7.45
C LEU A 41 5.70 -8.98 7.17
N GLN A 42 5.10 -8.39 8.22
CA GLN A 42 4.08 -7.35 8.06
C GLN A 42 4.62 -6.11 7.33
N ILE A 43 5.89 -5.74 7.53
CA ILE A 43 6.55 -4.65 6.80
C ILE A 43 6.66 -5.00 5.31
N LYS A 44 6.93 -6.27 5.00
CA LYS A 44 7.04 -6.74 3.61
C LYS A 44 5.67 -6.77 2.94
N GLU A 45 4.64 -7.20 3.65
CA GLU A 45 3.26 -7.27 3.13
C GLU A 45 2.69 -5.88 2.86
N THR A 46 2.80 -4.96 3.82
CA THR A 46 2.37 -3.55 3.67
C THR A 46 3.09 -2.87 2.50
N ARG A 47 4.42 -3.05 2.39
CA ARG A 47 5.19 -2.57 1.22
C ARG A 47 4.66 -3.11 -0.10
N ARG A 48 4.27 -4.39 -0.14
CA ARG A 48 3.72 -5.02 -1.34
C ARG A 48 2.33 -4.47 -1.67
N ASN A 49 1.50 -4.20 -0.67
CA ASN A 49 0.18 -3.60 -0.86
C ASN A 49 0.32 -2.18 -1.44
N VAL A 50 1.21 -1.35 -0.88
CA VAL A 50 1.52 0.00 -1.40
C VAL A 50 1.94 -0.07 -2.87
N ALA A 51 2.85 -0.99 -3.23
CA ALA A 51 3.30 -1.14 -4.61
C ALA A 51 2.15 -1.51 -5.57
N LYS A 52 1.24 -2.41 -5.16
CA LYS A 52 0.08 -2.79 -5.98
C LYS A 52 -0.87 -1.62 -6.21
N LEU A 53 -1.16 -0.83 -5.17
CA LEU A 53 -2.02 0.36 -5.27
C LEU A 53 -1.41 1.40 -6.23
N MET A 54 -0.09 1.63 -6.15
CA MET A 54 0.62 2.52 -7.08
C MET A 54 0.56 2.04 -8.52
N THR A 55 0.77 0.73 -8.75
CA THR A 55 0.74 0.16 -10.10
C THR A 55 -0.63 0.34 -10.74
N GLU A 56 -1.72 0.06 -10.01
CA GLU A 56 -3.08 0.27 -10.51
C GLU A 56 -3.35 1.74 -10.83
N LEU A 57 -2.98 2.65 -9.92
CA LEU A 57 -3.14 4.09 -10.13
C LEU A 57 -2.38 4.55 -11.39
N ARG A 58 -1.15 4.06 -11.59
CA ARG A 58 -0.37 4.36 -12.78
C ARG A 58 -1.00 3.78 -14.05
N GLN A 59 -1.56 2.57 -13.97
CA GLN A 59 -2.20 1.93 -15.10
C GLN A 59 -3.47 2.67 -15.54
N ARG A 60 -4.27 3.18 -14.59
CA ARG A 60 -5.43 4.02 -14.89
C ARG A 60 -5.02 5.33 -15.57
N GLN A 61 -4.01 6.01 -15.06
CA GLN A 61 -3.45 7.22 -15.68
C GLN A 61 -2.93 7.02 -17.12
N LEU A 62 -2.44 5.83 -17.43
CA LEU A 62 -1.96 5.49 -18.78
C LEU A 62 -3.11 5.11 -19.74
N THR A 63 -4.25 4.67 -19.21
CA THR A 63 -5.42 4.24 -19.98
C THR A 63 -6.38 5.39 -20.27
N GLU A 64 -6.43 6.41 -19.41
CA GLU A 64 -7.16 7.67 -19.66
C GLU A 64 -6.44 8.63 -20.64
N LYS A 65 -5.37 8.16 -21.30
CA LYS A 65 -4.57 8.92 -22.27
C LYS A 65 -4.94 8.55 -23.70
#